data_AF-A0A453BLU5-F1
#
_entry.id   AF-A0A453BLU5-F1
#
_cell.length_a   1.000
_cell.length_b   1.000
_cell.length_c   1.000
_cell.angle_alpha   90.00
_cell.angle_beta   90.00
_cell.angle_gamma   90.00
#
_symmetry.space_group_name_H-M   'P 1'
#
loop_
_entity.id
_entity.type
_entity.pdbx_description
1 polymer ?
#
loop_
_entity_poly.entity_id
_entity_poly.type
_entity_poly.pdbx_seq_one_letter_code
_entity_poly.pdbx_strand_id
1 'polypeptide(L)'
;IAFQLVVEKMLAAEGIKRADLTREEFTKRVWEWKEKYGSTITNQIKRLGASCDWTRECFTLDDQLSHAVVEAFIRLHEKGLIYQ
;
A
#
# COMPACT_ATOMS: atom_id res chain seq x y z
N ILE A 1 -4.92 -6.88 -4.96
CA ILE A 1 -4.93 -8.33 -4.66
C ILE A 1 -3.52 -8.90 -4.37
N ALA A 2 -2.44 -8.43 -5.00
CA ALA A 2 -1.07 -8.94 -4.71
C ALA A 2 -0.60 -8.72 -3.25
N PHE A 3 -0.81 -7.52 -2.71
CA PHE A 3 -0.36 -7.15 -1.37
C PHE A 3 -1.07 -7.92 -0.24
N GLN A 4 -2.39 -8.12 -0.38
CA GLN A 4 -3.20 -8.83 0.61
C GLN A 4 -2.71 -10.27 0.85
N LEU A 5 -2.32 -10.98 -0.22
CA LEU A 5 -1.81 -12.35 -0.12
C LEU A 5 -0.46 -12.41 0.61
N VAL A 6 0.40 -11.40 0.45
CA VAL A 6 1.70 -11.34 1.13
C VAL A 6 1.50 -11.12 2.63
N VAL A 7 0.61 -10.20 3.00
CA VAL A 7 0.28 -9.94 4.41
C VAL A 7 -0.41 -11.16 5.04
N GLU A 8 -1.35 -11.80 4.34
CA GLU A 8 -1.99 -13.03 4.81
C GLU A 8 -0.99 -14.17 5.01
N LYS A 9 0.00 -14.33 4.12
CA LYS A 9 1.09 -15.31 4.30
C LYS A 9 1.96 -14.99 5.50
N MET A 10 2.24 -13.72 5.77
CA MET A 10 3.00 -13.31 6.96
C MET A 10 2.21 -13.55 8.24
N LEU A 11 0.92 -13.22 8.26
CA LEU A 11 0.02 -13.50 9.37
C LEU A 11 -0.11 -15.00 9.63
N ALA A 12 -0.23 -15.80 8.56
CA ALA A 12 -0.25 -17.26 8.67
C ALA A 12 1.04 -17.83 9.26
N ALA A 13 2.21 -17.24 8.95
CA ALA A 13 3.49 -17.63 9.54
C ALA A 13 3.59 -17.28 11.03
N GLU A 14 2.87 -16.25 11.48
CA GLU A 14 2.73 -15.86 12.89
C GLU A 14 1.58 -16.61 13.61
N GLY A 15 0.85 -17.48 12.91
CA GLY A 15 -0.28 -18.25 13.45
C GLY A 15 -1.57 -17.44 13.61
N ILE A 16 -1.63 -16.22 13.10
CA ILE A 16 -2.77 -15.30 13.24
C ILE A 16 -3.63 -15.42 11.98
N LYS A 17 -4.95 -15.62 12.14
CA LYS A 17 -5.87 -15.56 11.01
C LYS A 17 -6.35 -14.13 10.81
N ARG A 18 -6.46 -13.71 9.55
CA ARG A 18 -6.99 -12.39 9.20
C ARG A 18 -8.39 -12.14 9.76
N ALA A 19 -9.23 -13.19 9.83
CA ALA A 19 -10.60 -13.07 10.35
C ALA A 19 -10.65 -12.61 11.82
N ASP A 20 -9.55 -12.78 12.55
CA ASP A 20 -9.43 -12.42 13.96
C ASP A 20 -8.91 -10.98 14.14
N LEU A 21 -8.53 -10.30 13.05
CA LEU A 21 -7.97 -8.94 13.08
C LEU A 21 -9.03 -7.89 12.71
N THR A 22 -9.02 -6.80 13.47
CA THR A 22 -9.78 -5.61 13.13
C THR A 22 -9.13 -4.84 11.96
N ARG A 23 -9.90 -3.97 11.31
CA ARG A 23 -9.41 -3.15 10.18
C ARG A 23 -8.21 -2.28 10.58
N GLU A 24 -8.21 -1.76 11.80
CA GLU A 24 -7.14 -0.91 12.33
C GLU A 24 -5.85 -1.70 12.52
N GLU A 25 -5.93 -2.87 13.14
CA GLU A 25 -4.78 -3.76 13.34
C GLU A 25 -4.19 -4.23 12.01
N PHE A 26 -5.04 -4.59 11.05
CA PHE A 26 -4.60 -4.93 9.70
C PHE A 26 -3.85 -3.75 9.06
N THR A 27 -4.42 -2.54 9.12
CA THR A 27 -3.80 -1.33 8.55
C THR A 27 -2.45 -1.03 9.20
N LYS A 28 -2.32 -1.20 10.52
CA LYS A 28 -1.03 -1.05 11.21
C LYS A 28 0.00 -2.06 10.72
N ARG A 29 -0.38 -3.33 10.59
CA ARG A 29 0.50 -4.40 10.09
C ARG A 29 0.99 -4.12 8.67
N VAL A 30 0.12 -3.54 7.84
CA VAL A 30 0.43 -3.11 6.48
C VAL A 30 1.52 -2.02 6.47
N TRP A 31 1.42 -1.04 7.37
CA TRP A 31 2.44 -0.01 7.52
C TRP A 31 3.77 -0.59 8.03
N GLU A 32 3.74 -1.48 9.02
CA GLU A 32 4.94 -2.16 9.51
C GLU A 32 5.64 -2.97 8.41
N TRP A 33 4.86 -3.64 7.55
CA TRP A 33 5.40 -4.32 6.38
C TRP A 33 6.06 -3.34 5.40
N LYS A 34 5.38 -2.24 5.09
CA LYS A 34 5.89 -1.20 4.19
C LYS A 34 7.22 -0.65 4.70
N GLU A 35 7.37 -0.41 5.99
CA GLU A 35 8.64 0.08 6.55
C GLU A 35 9.76 -0.96 6.43
N LYS A 36 9.48 -2.22 6.75
CA LYS A 36 10.48 -3.30 6.70
C LYS A 36 10.93 -3.64 5.27
N TYR A 37 9.98 -3.83 4.37
CA TYR A 37 10.26 -4.28 3.00
C TYR A 37 10.45 -3.13 2.03
N GLY A 38 9.75 -2.00 2.23
CA GLY A 38 9.93 -0.79 1.42
C GLY A 38 11.35 -0.26 1.53
N SER A 39 11.90 -0.10 2.74
CA SER A 39 13.29 0.31 2.93
C SER A 39 14.29 -0.64 2.25
N THR A 40 14.01 -1.95 2.25
CA THR A 40 14.83 -2.96 1.56
C THR A 40 14.80 -2.76 0.05
N ILE A 41 13.62 -2.55 -0.54
CA ILE A 41 13.44 -2.29 -1.98
C ILE A 41 14.14 -0.98 -2.37
N THR A 42 13.92 0.10 -1.61
CA THR A 42 14.56 1.41 -1.83
C THR A 42 16.08 1.29 -1.75
N ASN A 43 16.63 0.55 -0.79
CA ASN A 43 18.07 0.30 -0.70
C ASN A 43 18.63 -0.53 -1.86
N GLN A 44 17.87 -1.51 -2.36
CA GLN A 44 18.24 -2.28 -3.55
C GLN A 44 18.29 -1.38 -4.78
N ILE A 45 17.28 -0.53 -4.99
CA ILE A 45 17.23 0.40 -6.12
C ILE A 45 18.35 1.44 -6.03
N LYS A 46 18.68 1.94 -4.83
CA LYS A 46 19.85 2.81 -4.59
C LYS A 46 21.16 2.11 -4.94
N ARG A 47 21.33 0.85 -4.56
CA ARG A 47 22.52 0.04 -4.91
C ARG A 47 22.65 -0.21 -6.41
N LEU A 48 21.53 -0.28 -7.14
CA LEU A 48 21.53 -0.38 -8.60
C LEU A 48 21.89 0.94 -9.30
N GLY A 49 22.12 2.03 -8.55
CA GLY A 49 22.54 3.32 -9.10
C GLY A 49 21.40 4.16 -9.66
N ALA A 50 20.15 3.92 -9.26
CA ALA A 50 19.04 4.73 -9.72
C ALA A 50 19.10 6.14 -9.11
N SER A 51 19.18 7.17 -9.96
CA SER A 51 19.15 8.58 -9.58
C SER A 51 17.71 9.11 -9.42
N CYS A 52 16.89 8.41 -8.65
CA CYS A 52 15.52 8.83 -8.37
C CYS A 52 15.49 9.94 -7.30
N ASP A 53 14.46 10.80 -7.34
CA ASP A 53 14.22 11.78 -6.29
C ASP A 53 13.61 11.09 -5.05
N TRP A 54 14.48 10.63 -4.17
CA TRP A 54 14.11 9.94 -2.92
C TRP A 54 13.38 10.83 -1.92
N THR A 55 13.40 12.16 -2.10
CA THR A 55 12.69 13.10 -1.20
C THR A 55 11.18 13.12 -1.47
N ARG A 56 10.77 12.65 -2.65
CA ARG A 56 9.37 12.57 -3.10
C ARG A 56 8.90 11.12 -3.24
N GLU A 57 9.46 10.21 -2.45
CA GLU A 57 8.96 8.84 -2.37
C GLU A 57 7.52 8.87 -1.87
N CYS A 58 6.60 8.32 -2.66
CA CYS A 58 5.20 8.21 -2.31
C CYS A 58 4.77 6.75 -2.38
N PHE A 59 3.92 6.34 -1.44
CA PHE A 59 3.34 5.02 -1.38
C PHE A 59 1.83 5.11 -1.66
N THR A 60 1.27 4.12 -2.36
CA THR A 60 -0.13 4.17 -2.81
C THR A 60 -1.18 4.28 -1.69
N LEU A 61 -0.79 3.98 -0.44
CA LEU A 61 -1.65 4.16 0.74
C LEU A 61 -1.37 5.47 1.50
N ASP A 62 -0.50 6.34 1.00
CA ASP A 62 -0.32 7.68 1.55
C ASP A 62 -1.60 8.49 1.36
N ASP A 63 -1.91 9.36 2.32
CA ASP A 63 -3.14 10.15 2.34
C ASP A 63 -3.31 11.01 1.07
N GLN A 64 -2.21 11.59 0.58
CA GLN A 64 -2.20 12.42 -0.63
C GLN A 64 -2.63 11.62 -1.88
N LEU A 65 -2.09 10.42 -2.05
CA LEU A 65 -2.42 9.56 -3.19
C LEU A 65 -3.80 8.95 -3.05
N SER A 66 -4.22 8.63 -1.83
CA SER A 66 -5.57 8.15 -1.54
C SER A 66 -6.62 9.20 -1.91
N HIS A 67 -6.37 10.48 -1.60
CA HIS A 67 -7.25 11.57 -2.00
C HIS A 67 -7.36 11.72 -3.52
N ALA A 68 -6.25 11.60 -4.24
CA ALA A 68 -6.24 11.67 -5.70
C ALA A 68 -7.09 10.56 -6.36
N VAL A 69 -7.10 9.35 -5.80
CA VAL A 69 -7.94 8.25 -6.29
C VAL A 69 -9.42 8.55 -6.04
N VAL A 70 -9.77 9.09 -4.87
CA VAL A 70 -11.15 9.48 -4.53
C VAL A 70 -11.64 10.56 -5.49
N GLU A 71 -10.83 11.60 -5.73
CA GLU A 71 -11.16 12.66 -6.69
C GLU A 71 -11.35 12.08 -8.11
N ALA A 72 -10.43 11.23 -8.57
CA ALA A 72 -10.53 10.59 -9.87
C ALA A 72 -11.81 9.76 -10.00
N PHE A 73 -12.18 9.02 -8.96
CA PHE A 73 -13.42 8.24 -8.92
C PHE A 73 -14.67 9.13 -9.01
N ILE A 74 -14.75 10.18 -8.18
CA ILE A 74 -15.86 11.15 -8.20
C ILE A 74 -16.00 11.76 -9.60
N ARG A 75 -14.89 12.21 -10.18
CA ARG A 75 -14.88 12.84 -11.50
C ARG A 75 -15.35 11.91 -12.62
N LEU A 76 -15.02 10.63 -12.53
CA LEU A 76 -15.46 9.62 -13.50
C LEU A 76 -16.93 9.25 -13.30
N HIS A 77 -17.40 9.22 -12.06
CA HIS A 77 -18.81 9.04 -11.72
C HIS A 77 -19.67 10.22 -12.21
N GLU A 78 -19.25 11.47 -11.96
CA GLU A 78 -19.93 12.68 -12.45
C GLU A 78 -20.01 12.75 -13.99
N LYS A 79 -19.02 12.19 -14.68
CA LYS A 79 -19.01 12.09 -16.14
C LYS A 79 -19.87 10.93 -16.69
N GLY A 80 -20.52 10.15 -15.82
CA GLY A 80 -21.32 8.99 -16.21
C GLY A 80 -20.50 7.83 -16.78
N LEU A 81 -19.18 7.82 -16.59
CA LEU A 81 -18.28 6.75 -17.07
C LEU A 81 -18.19 5.58 -16.08
N ILE A 82 -18.55 5.83 -14.83
CA ILE A 82 -18.73 4.80 -13.80
C ILE A 82 -20.22 4.70 -13.53
N TYR A 83 -20.77 3.51 -13.80
CA TYR A 83 -22.14 3.14 -13.45
C TYR A 83 -22.09 2.00 -12.43
N GLN A 84 -23.14 1.86 -11.65
CA GLN A 84 -23.31 0.80 -10.67
C GLN A 84 -24.31 -0.23 -11.16
#